data_AF-A0A3L7MR46-F1
#
_entry.id   AF-A0A3L7MR46-F1
#
_cell.length_a   1.000
_cell.length_b   1.000
_cell.length_c   1.000
_cell.angle_alpha   90.00
_cell.angle_beta   90.00
_cell.angle_gamma   90.00
#
_symmetry.space_group_name_H-M   'P 1'
#
loop_
_entity.id
_entity.type
_entity.pdbx_description
1 polymer ?
#
loop_
_entity_poly.entity_id
_entity_poly.type
_entity_poly.pdbx_seq_one_letter_code
_entity_poly.pdbx_strand_id
1 'polypeptide(L)'
;GYIHIPSMDDPGLDKFVRSLYSDNFDKDALVLDVRFNGGGFTHDQVLNYLGAQDHTKFLHREGDKGAVLRSYDRKWTKPVILLINNRSYSDAEIFPNAFKTLGLGKLVGQPTGGMVIGTGSAKLIDGSTFRIPRIGVYTNLGVDMDTVGVAPDIFVEPMPDDLKKGIDVQLQKAVEVIIKDMQAGDIKKSGNEKIRNLTR
;
A
#
# COMPACT_ATOMS: atom_id res chain seq x y z
N GLY A 1 12.38 6.46 -0.54
CA GLY A 1 12.33 5.41 0.48
C GLY A 1 11.79 4.13 -0.13
N TYR A 2 12.05 3.00 0.52
CA TYR A 2 11.54 1.69 0.12
C TYR A 2 11.09 0.92 1.36
N ILE A 3 9.89 0.35 1.32
CA ILE A 3 9.38 -0.54 2.37
C ILE A 3 8.75 -1.75 1.71
N HIS A 4 9.15 -2.94 2.16
CA HIS A 4 8.47 -4.18 1.80
C HIS A 4 7.59 -4.65 2.96
N ILE A 5 6.29 -4.83 2.67
CA ILE A 5 5.29 -5.42 3.56
C ILE A 5 5.10 -6.90 3.15
N PRO A 6 5.70 -7.86 3.90
CA PRO A 6 5.70 -9.27 3.50
C PRO A 6 4.37 -9.99 3.77
N SER A 7 3.53 -9.46 4.67
CA SER A 7 2.26 -10.04 5.11
C SER A 7 1.32 -8.93 5.58
N MET A 8 0.01 -9.14 5.52
CA MET A 8 -0.97 -8.20 6.09
C MET A 8 -1.45 -8.67 7.47
N ASP A 9 -0.53 -9.03 8.35
CA ASP A 9 -0.78 -9.40 9.73
C ASP A 9 -0.04 -8.45 10.70
N ASP A 10 -0.19 -8.67 12.01
CA ASP A 10 0.45 -7.81 13.01
C ASP A 10 1.98 -7.70 12.83
N PRO A 11 2.74 -8.79 12.56
CA PRO A 11 4.16 -8.69 12.22
C PRO A 11 4.45 -7.84 10.97
N GLY A 12 3.66 -8.01 9.91
CA GLY A 12 3.80 -7.21 8.69
C GLY A 12 3.53 -5.73 8.92
N LEU A 13 2.51 -5.41 9.70
CA LEU A 13 2.16 -4.05 10.11
C LEU A 13 3.27 -3.42 10.98
N ASP A 14 3.79 -4.14 11.98
CA ASP A 14 4.90 -3.65 12.82
C ASP A 14 6.14 -3.34 11.98
N LYS A 15 6.49 -4.22 11.03
CA LYS A 15 7.60 -3.98 10.09
C LYS A 15 7.37 -2.73 9.25
N PHE A 16 6.16 -2.53 8.72
CA PHE A 16 5.80 -1.33 7.97
C PHE A 16 5.97 -0.07 8.82
N VAL A 17 5.36 -0.04 10.01
CA VAL A 17 5.38 1.14 10.90
C VAL A 17 6.80 1.49 11.33
N ARG A 18 7.60 0.49 11.72
CA ARG A 18 9.00 0.72 12.11
C ARG A 18 9.83 1.28 10.97
N SER A 19 9.75 0.69 9.78
CA SER A 19 10.54 1.15 8.64
C SER A 19 10.07 2.50 8.11
N LEU A 20 8.77 2.79 8.18
CA LEU A 20 8.23 4.10 7.84
C LEU A 20 8.85 5.19 8.70
N TYR A 21 8.91 5.02 10.02
CA TYR A 21 9.39 6.07 10.92
C TYR A 21 10.89 6.08 11.16
N SER A 22 11.56 4.94 11.09
CA SER A 22 12.99 4.84 11.40
C SER A 22 13.83 5.20 10.17
N ASP A 23 13.44 4.73 9.00
CA ASP A 23 14.33 4.73 7.82
C ASP A 23 13.82 5.61 6.67
N ASN A 24 12.51 5.88 6.62
CA ASN A 24 11.87 6.40 5.42
C ASN A 24 11.14 7.73 5.59
N PHE A 25 10.84 8.19 6.81
CA PHE A 25 9.98 9.36 7.03
C PHE A 25 10.56 10.67 6.47
N ASP A 26 11.89 10.76 6.43
CA ASP A 26 12.65 11.90 5.89
C ASP A 26 12.68 11.93 4.35
N LYS A 27 12.36 10.82 3.67
CA LYS A 27 12.44 10.72 2.19
C LYS A 27 11.34 11.51 1.51
N ASP A 28 11.56 11.92 0.26
CA ASP A 28 10.57 12.71 -0.51
C ASP A 28 9.45 11.86 -1.10
N ALA A 29 9.66 10.56 -1.23
CA ALA A 29 8.73 9.61 -1.85
C ALA A 29 8.97 8.19 -1.36
N LEU A 30 7.95 7.33 -1.45
CA LEU A 30 7.99 5.95 -0.98
C LEU A 30 7.63 4.97 -2.10
N VAL A 31 8.49 3.97 -2.34
CA VAL A 31 8.09 2.74 -3.01
C VAL A 31 7.62 1.77 -1.94
N LEU A 32 6.34 1.40 -1.99
CA LEU A 32 5.77 0.39 -1.13
C LEU A 32 5.67 -0.93 -1.90
N ASP A 33 6.17 -2.01 -1.33
CA ASP A 33 6.25 -3.30 -2.00
C ASP A 33 5.42 -4.35 -1.28
N VAL A 34 4.33 -4.77 -1.90
CA VAL A 34 3.45 -5.83 -1.40
C VAL A 34 3.51 -7.09 -2.27
N ARG A 35 4.53 -7.22 -3.14
CA ARG A 35 4.76 -8.45 -3.91
C ARG A 35 4.99 -9.62 -2.97
N PHE A 36 4.52 -10.81 -3.35
CA PHE A 36 4.65 -12.04 -2.54
C PHE A 36 3.95 -12.00 -1.17
N ASN A 37 3.01 -11.08 -0.96
CA ASN A 37 2.29 -10.93 0.30
C ASN A 37 1.06 -11.85 0.34
N GLY A 38 1.01 -12.75 1.32
CA GLY A 38 -0.05 -13.75 1.45
C GLY A 38 -1.37 -13.28 2.07
N GLY A 39 -1.50 -11.97 2.33
CA GLY A 39 -2.70 -11.38 2.92
C GLY A 39 -2.73 -11.45 4.46
N GLY A 40 -3.94 -11.36 5.02
CA GLY A 40 -4.20 -11.18 6.45
C GLY A 40 -5.43 -10.30 6.70
N PHE A 41 -5.29 -9.22 7.47
CA PHE A 41 -6.37 -8.32 7.87
C PHE A 41 -5.94 -6.87 8.19
N THR A 42 -4.69 -6.48 7.93
CA THR A 42 -4.14 -5.18 8.36
C THR A 42 -4.11 -4.08 7.29
N HIS A 43 -4.72 -4.28 6.12
CA HIS A 43 -4.68 -3.28 5.04
C HIS A 43 -5.18 -1.89 5.49
N ASP A 44 -6.26 -1.82 6.27
CA ASP A 44 -6.82 -0.55 6.75
C ASP A 44 -5.86 0.19 7.68
N GLN A 45 -5.15 -0.54 8.53
CA GLN A 45 -4.13 0.02 9.42
C GLN A 45 -3.00 0.64 8.60
N VAL A 46 -2.56 -0.01 7.51
CA VAL A 46 -1.57 0.55 6.58
C VAL A 46 -2.13 1.79 5.88
N LEU A 47 -3.36 1.72 5.34
CA LEU A 47 -4.02 2.84 4.66
C LEU A 47 -4.18 4.06 5.58
N ASN A 48 -4.45 3.86 6.87
CA ASN A 48 -4.56 4.93 7.86
C ASN A 48 -3.26 5.73 8.06
N TYR A 49 -2.10 5.20 7.68
CA TYR A 49 -0.84 5.95 7.66
C TYR A 49 -0.60 6.67 6.33
N LEU A 50 -1.19 6.21 5.22
CA LEU A 50 -0.96 6.74 3.87
C LEU A 50 -2.05 7.72 3.39
N GLY A 51 -3.30 7.56 3.84
CA GLY A 51 -4.46 8.32 3.36
C GLY A 51 -4.87 9.51 4.23
N ALA A 52 -4.26 9.66 5.41
CA ALA A 52 -4.62 10.72 6.33
C ALA A 52 -4.14 12.10 5.84
N GLN A 53 -4.95 13.12 6.13
CA GLN A 53 -4.67 14.51 5.80
C GLN A 53 -3.98 15.22 6.96
N ASP A 54 -2.98 16.04 6.66
CA ASP A 54 -2.46 17.02 7.62
C ASP A 54 -3.58 18.02 7.94
N HIS A 55 -4.08 18.01 9.17
CA HIS A 55 -5.11 18.95 9.62
C HIS A 55 -4.61 19.88 10.74
N THR A 56 -3.54 19.52 11.44
CA THR A 56 -3.04 20.30 12.58
C THR A 56 -1.53 20.15 12.70
N LYS A 57 -0.85 21.25 13.01
CA LYS A 57 0.59 21.28 13.28
C LYS A 57 0.81 21.71 14.73
N PHE A 58 1.50 20.88 15.48
CA PHE A 58 1.97 21.23 16.82
C PHE A 58 3.38 21.79 16.68
N LEU A 59 3.61 23.02 17.11
CA LEU A 59 4.93 23.66 17.07
C LEU A 59 5.40 23.93 18.50
N HIS A 60 6.70 23.87 18.73
CA HIS A 60 7.26 24.39 19.97
C HIS A 60 6.96 25.88 20.10
N ARG A 61 6.67 26.34 21.33
CA ARG A 61 6.36 27.74 21.64
C ARG A 61 7.41 28.73 21.11
N GLU A 62 8.67 28.30 21.09
CA GLU A 62 9.83 29.09 20.65
C GLU A 62 10.19 28.88 19.17
N GLY A 63 9.40 28.13 18.39
CA GLY A 63 9.55 28.01 16.93
C GLY A 63 10.71 27.13 16.42
N ASP A 64 11.77 26.94 17.21
CA ASP A 64 13.07 26.45 16.69
C ASP A 64 13.24 24.92 16.61
N LYS A 65 12.29 24.13 17.13
CA LYS A 65 12.45 22.66 17.28
C LYS A 65 11.52 21.82 16.38
N GLY A 66 10.96 22.43 15.33
CA GLY A 66 10.11 21.72 14.37
C GLY A 66 8.76 21.26 14.95
N ALA A 67 8.08 20.37 14.23
CA ALA A 67 6.76 19.89 14.60
C ALA A 67 6.80 18.82 15.71
N VAL A 68 5.92 18.95 16.71
CA VAL A 68 5.77 18.00 17.83
C VAL A 68 4.69 16.98 17.48
N LEU A 69 5.05 15.95 16.71
CA LEU A 69 4.11 14.90 16.32
C LEU A 69 4.36 13.62 17.10
N ARG A 70 3.31 13.09 17.77
CA ARG A 70 3.34 11.74 18.34
C ARG A 70 3.36 10.72 17.20
N SER A 71 3.81 9.50 17.47
CA SER A 71 3.96 8.45 16.45
C SER A 71 2.67 8.13 15.69
N TYR A 72 1.51 8.24 16.33
CA TYR A 72 0.19 8.05 15.68
C TYR A 72 -0.34 9.29 14.95
N ASP A 73 0.17 10.48 15.26
CA ASP A 73 -0.14 11.73 14.55
C ASP A 73 0.71 11.87 13.28
N ARG A 74 1.81 11.11 13.17
CA ARG A 74 2.65 11.11 11.98
C ARG A 74 1.94 10.36 10.87
N LYS A 75 1.77 11.01 9.73
CA LYS A 75 1.14 10.45 8.54
C LYS A 75 2.08 10.66 7.36
N TRP A 76 2.06 9.72 6.43
CA TRP A 76 2.81 9.86 5.19
C TRP A 76 1.95 10.62 4.19
N THR A 77 2.26 11.89 3.96
CA THR A 77 1.52 12.78 3.05
C THR A 77 2.26 13.04 1.73
N LYS A 78 3.38 12.34 1.54
CA LYS A 78 4.28 12.44 0.39
C LYS A 78 3.91 11.39 -0.67
N PRO A 79 4.40 11.52 -1.90
CA PRO A 79 4.20 10.52 -2.96
C PRO A 79 4.44 9.06 -2.54
N VAL A 80 3.56 8.17 -3.00
CA VAL A 80 3.71 6.72 -2.86
C VAL A 80 3.48 6.05 -4.21
N ILE A 81 4.25 5.01 -4.52
CA ILE A 81 3.99 4.09 -5.64
C ILE A 81 4.01 2.66 -5.10
N LEU A 82 3.10 1.82 -5.57
CA LEU A 82 2.88 0.48 -5.02
C LEU A 82 3.29 -0.60 -6.01
N LEU A 83 4.16 -1.51 -5.57
CA LEU A 83 4.57 -2.71 -6.32
C LEU A 83 3.64 -3.87 -5.98
N ILE A 84 3.10 -4.51 -7.02
CA ILE A 84 2.20 -5.67 -6.92
C ILE A 84 2.64 -6.80 -7.86
N ASN A 85 2.30 -8.05 -7.53
CA ASN A 85 2.49 -9.17 -8.43
C ASN A 85 1.44 -10.26 -8.25
N ASN A 86 1.49 -11.25 -9.16
CA ASN A 86 0.61 -12.41 -9.20
C ASN A 86 0.78 -13.40 -8.04
N ARG A 87 1.71 -13.15 -7.11
CA ARG A 87 1.90 -13.95 -5.90
C ARG A 87 1.36 -13.28 -4.65
N SER A 88 0.69 -12.13 -4.80
CA SER A 88 -0.03 -11.46 -3.72
C SER A 88 -1.51 -11.83 -3.78
N TYR A 89 -2.10 -12.20 -2.64
CA TYR A 89 -3.49 -12.68 -2.57
C TYR A 89 -4.21 -12.25 -1.28
N SER A 90 -5.53 -12.43 -1.24
CA SER A 90 -6.39 -12.11 -0.08
C SER A 90 -6.32 -10.61 0.30
N ASP A 91 -6.02 -10.27 1.56
CA ASP A 91 -5.94 -8.88 2.02
C ASP A 91 -4.90 -8.04 1.25
N ALA A 92 -3.88 -8.71 0.68
CA ALA A 92 -2.90 -8.07 -0.19
C ALA A 92 -3.43 -7.71 -1.59
N GLU A 93 -4.69 -8.04 -1.91
CA GLU A 93 -5.42 -7.57 -3.09
C GLU A 93 -6.45 -6.49 -2.73
N ILE A 94 -7.03 -6.58 -1.52
CA ILE A 94 -7.87 -5.51 -0.97
C ILE A 94 -7.06 -4.21 -0.89
N PHE A 95 -5.82 -4.30 -0.40
CA PHE A 95 -4.94 -3.14 -0.25
C PHE A 95 -4.66 -2.39 -1.57
N PRO A 96 -4.15 -3.00 -2.66
CA PRO A 96 -3.95 -2.31 -3.94
C PRO A 96 -5.24 -1.72 -4.53
N ASN A 97 -6.37 -2.43 -4.43
CA ASN A 97 -7.65 -1.92 -4.91
C ASN A 97 -8.09 -0.67 -4.12
N ALA A 98 -7.97 -0.71 -2.79
CA ALA A 98 -8.28 0.43 -1.93
C ALA A 98 -7.32 1.60 -2.17
N PHE A 99 -6.02 1.31 -2.31
CA PHE A 99 -4.98 2.29 -2.62
C PHE A 99 -5.28 3.05 -3.92
N LYS A 100 -5.70 2.33 -4.97
CA LYS A 100 -6.14 2.91 -6.24
C LYS A 100 -7.44 3.71 -6.09
N THR A 101 -8.43 3.17 -5.40
CA THR A 101 -9.73 3.82 -5.13
C THR A 101 -9.56 5.15 -4.39
N LEU A 102 -8.63 5.20 -3.44
CA LEU A 102 -8.31 6.39 -2.65
C LEU A 102 -7.38 7.37 -3.40
N GLY A 103 -6.88 7.01 -4.58
CA GLY A 103 -6.00 7.86 -5.39
C GLY A 103 -4.65 8.15 -4.72
N LEU A 104 -4.10 7.19 -3.95
CA LEU A 104 -2.87 7.37 -3.19
C LEU A 104 -1.60 7.29 -4.05
N GLY A 105 -1.69 6.71 -5.24
CA GLY A 105 -0.57 6.55 -6.16
C GLY A 105 -0.88 5.56 -7.28
N LYS A 106 0.15 5.23 -8.07
CA LYS A 106 0.08 4.25 -9.15
C LYS A 106 0.49 2.85 -8.68
N LEU A 107 -0.06 1.84 -9.34
CA LEU A 107 0.30 0.43 -9.19
C LEU A 107 1.27 0.00 -10.31
N VAL A 108 2.37 -0.67 -9.97
CA VAL A 108 3.39 -1.15 -10.91
C VAL A 108 3.65 -2.64 -10.69
N GLY A 109 3.75 -3.40 -11.77
CA GLY A 109 4.13 -4.83 -11.72
C GLY A 109 3.19 -5.72 -12.52
N GLN A 110 2.72 -6.81 -11.92
CA GLN A 110 1.79 -7.77 -12.53
C GLN A 110 0.43 -7.74 -11.81
N PRO A 111 -0.67 -8.16 -12.45
CA PRO A 111 -1.94 -8.36 -11.76
C PRO A 111 -1.78 -9.24 -10.52
N THR A 112 -2.54 -8.98 -9.46
CA THR A 112 -2.56 -9.85 -8.27
C THR A 112 -3.25 -11.19 -8.54
N GLY A 113 -3.20 -12.12 -7.58
CA GLY A 113 -3.55 -13.52 -7.78
C GLY A 113 -5.03 -13.82 -8.04
N GLY A 114 -5.96 -12.92 -7.72
CA GLY A 114 -7.39 -13.11 -7.88
C GLY A 114 -7.98 -14.13 -6.91
N MET A 115 -7.55 -14.12 -5.65
CA MET A 115 -7.99 -15.04 -4.60
C MET A 115 -8.40 -14.23 -3.37
N VAL A 116 -9.59 -13.62 -3.43
CA VAL A 116 -10.10 -12.71 -2.40
C VAL A 116 -11.43 -13.21 -1.86
N ILE A 117 -11.35 -14.06 -0.86
CA ILE A 117 -12.52 -14.54 -0.14
C ILE A 117 -12.24 -14.64 1.36
N GLY A 118 -13.14 -14.09 2.17
CA GLY A 118 -13.05 -14.20 3.61
C GLY A 118 -13.37 -15.62 4.05
N THR A 119 -12.48 -16.20 4.84
CA THR A 119 -12.55 -17.61 5.25
C THR A 119 -12.73 -17.76 6.75
N GLY A 120 -13.53 -18.74 7.17
CA GLY A 120 -13.53 -19.26 8.53
C GLY A 120 -12.78 -20.59 8.64
N SER A 121 -12.67 -21.12 9.85
CA SER A 121 -12.18 -22.48 10.10
C SER A 121 -13.23 -23.29 10.84
N ALA A 122 -13.32 -24.58 10.54
CA ALA A 122 -14.10 -25.55 11.30
C ALA A 122 -13.19 -26.68 11.76
N LYS A 123 -13.41 -27.14 12.99
CA LYS A 123 -12.66 -28.24 13.61
C LYS A 123 -13.55 -29.48 13.70
N LEU A 124 -13.03 -30.62 13.27
CA LEU A 124 -13.71 -31.90 13.32
C LEU A 124 -13.44 -32.64 14.65
N ILE A 125 -14.23 -33.68 14.90
CA ILE A 125 -14.15 -34.49 16.14
C ILE A 125 -12.81 -35.22 16.28
N ASP A 126 -12.14 -35.53 15.17
CA ASP A 126 -10.81 -36.15 15.12
C ASP A 126 -9.67 -35.14 15.34
N GLY A 127 -9.99 -33.85 15.53
CA GLY A 127 -9.03 -32.77 15.75
C GLY A 127 -8.55 -32.07 14.48
N SER A 128 -8.87 -32.58 13.28
CA SER A 128 -8.53 -31.94 12.02
C SER A 128 -9.27 -30.62 11.81
N THR A 129 -8.71 -29.73 10.96
CA THR A 129 -9.28 -28.43 10.64
C THR A 129 -9.36 -28.22 9.14
N PHE A 130 -10.48 -27.68 8.66
CA PHE A 130 -10.65 -27.25 7.29
C PHE A 130 -11.03 -25.77 7.22
N ARG A 131 -10.53 -25.09 6.19
CA ARG A 131 -10.78 -23.67 5.92
C ARG A 131 -11.98 -23.55 4.97
N ILE A 132 -12.96 -22.73 5.34
CA ILE A 132 -14.23 -22.60 4.64
C ILE A 132 -14.36 -21.17 4.09
N PRO A 133 -14.53 -20.98 2.77
CA PRO A 133 -14.89 -19.67 2.20
C PRO A 133 -16.30 -19.27 2.64
N ARG A 134 -16.48 -18.04 3.13
CA ARG A 134 -17.75 -17.60 3.73
C ARG A 134 -18.17 -16.18 3.37
N ILE A 135 -17.21 -15.29 3.11
CA ILE A 135 -17.47 -13.85 2.99
C ILE A 135 -16.95 -13.38 1.64
N GLY A 136 -17.85 -13.03 0.73
CA GLY A 136 -17.48 -12.38 -0.53
C GLY A 136 -16.95 -10.97 -0.27
N VAL A 137 -15.95 -10.55 -1.06
CA VAL A 137 -15.33 -9.24 -0.94
C VAL A 137 -15.63 -8.46 -2.21
N TYR A 138 -16.27 -7.30 -2.05
CA TYR A 138 -16.73 -6.48 -3.15
C TYR A 138 -16.15 -5.08 -3.04
N THR A 139 -15.88 -4.46 -4.18
CA THR A 139 -15.58 -3.03 -4.24
C THR A 139 -16.81 -2.19 -3.83
N ASN A 140 -16.62 -0.91 -3.54
CA ASN A 140 -17.73 0.02 -3.25
C ASN A 140 -18.72 0.20 -4.43
N LEU A 141 -18.37 -0.28 -5.62
CA LEU A 141 -19.23 -0.30 -6.81
C LEU A 141 -19.96 -1.65 -6.98
N GLY A 142 -19.83 -2.57 -6.03
CA GLY A 142 -20.44 -3.90 -6.09
C GLY A 142 -19.72 -4.91 -6.99
N VAL A 143 -18.54 -4.57 -7.51
CA VAL A 143 -17.71 -5.50 -8.31
C VAL A 143 -17.08 -6.54 -7.39
N ASP A 144 -17.27 -7.82 -7.69
CA ASP A 144 -16.62 -8.93 -7.00
C ASP A 144 -15.10 -8.87 -7.20
N MET A 145 -14.35 -8.97 -6.11
CA MET A 145 -12.89 -8.95 -6.14
C MET A 145 -12.27 -10.33 -6.31
N ASP A 146 -13.05 -11.40 -6.18
CA ASP A 146 -12.55 -12.75 -6.37
C ASP A 146 -12.30 -13.06 -7.86
N THR A 147 -11.39 -13.98 -8.16
CA THR A 147 -11.08 -14.56 -9.49
C THR A 147 -10.39 -13.68 -10.56
N VAL A 148 -10.38 -12.35 -10.43
CA VAL A 148 -9.79 -11.46 -11.47
C VAL A 148 -8.44 -10.88 -11.07
N GLY A 149 -8.28 -10.53 -9.79
CA GLY A 149 -7.12 -9.81 -9.27
C GLY A 149 -7.13 -8.33 -9.64
N VAL A 150 -6.23 -7.56 -9.03
CA VAL A 150 -6.08 -6.12 -9.21
C VAL A 150 -5.05 -5.86 -10.30
N ALA A 151 -5.49 -5.23 -11.39
CA ALA A 151 -4.61 -4.85 -12.49
C ALA A 151 -3.69 -3.67 -12.10
N PRO A 152 -2.40 -3.71 -12.47
CA PRO A 152 -1.50 -2.58 -12.31
C PRO A 152 -1.88 -1.44 -13.25
N ASP A 153 -1.51 -0.20 -12.91
CA ASP A 153 -1.59 0.93 -13.84
C ASP A 153 -0.45 0.85 -14.86
N ILE A 154 0.68 0.25 -14.46
CA ILE A 154 1.86 0.05 -15.31
C ILE A 154 2.27 -1.41 -15.22
N PHE A 155 1.94 -2.16 -16.27
CA PHE A 155 2.32 -3.57 -16.38
C PHE A 155 3.82 -3.72 -16.64
N VAL A 156 4.48 -4.56 -15.85
CA VAL A 156 5.90 -4.90 -15.97
C VAL A 156 6.10 -6.38 -15.64
N GLU A 157 6.51 -7.15 -16.64
CA GLU A 157 6.82 -8.58 -16.52
C GLU A 157 8.33 -8.76 -16.32
N PRO A 158 8.78 -9.39 -15.21
CA PRO A 158 10.20 -9.71 -15.03
C PRO A 158 10.61 -10.89 -15.92
N MET A 159 11.63 -10.70 -16.76
CA MET A 159 12.15 -11.78 -17.60
C MET A 159 13.08 -12.71 -16.79
N PRO A 160 13.12 -14.02 -17.11
CA PRO A 160 13.99 -14.97 -16.40
C PRO A 160 15.47 -14.55 -16.36
N ASP A 161 15.96 -13.90 -17.42
CA ASP A 161 17.36 -13.45 -17.49
C ASP A 161 17.62 -12.20 -16.63
N ASP A 162 16.62 -11.34 -16.44
CA ASP A 162 16.72 -10.21 -15.49
C ASP A 162 16.79 -10.73 -14.06
N LEU A 163 15.93 -11.70 -13.73
CA LEU A 163 15.92 -12.37 -12.43
C LEU A 163 17.26 -13.05 -12.13
N LYS A 164 17.86 -13.76 -13.09
CA LYS A 164 19.19 -14.38 -12.96
C LYS A 164 20.29 -13.36 -12.68
N LYS A 165 20.16 -12.16 -13.24
CA LYS A 165 21.12 -11.06 -13.06
C LYS A 165 20.85 -10.23 -11.79
N GLY A 166 19.81 -10.57 -11.02
CA GLY A 166 19.40 -9.79 -9.85
C GLY A 166 18.80 -8.42 -10.20
N ILE A 167 18.31 -8.25 -11.43
CA ILE A 167 17.71 -7.01 -11.91
C ILE A 167 16.23 -7.02 -11.56
N ASP A 168 15.81 -6.10 -10.69
CA ASP A 168 14.39 -5.90 -10.38
C ASP A 168 13.79 -4.82 -11.29
N VAL A 169 13.33 -5.25 -12.48
CA VAL A 169 12.75 -4.36 -13.50
C VAL A 169 11.47 -3.66 -13.02
N GLN A 170 10.70 -4.29 -12.13
CA GLN A 170 9.48 -3.70 -11.57
C GLN A 170 9.83 -2.56 -10.61
N LEU A 171 10.81 -2.78 -9.72
CA LEU A 171 11.31 -1.74 -8.82
C LEU A 171 11.96 -0.58 -9.59
N GLN A 172 12.79 -0.86 -10.59
CA GLN A 172 13.38 0.17 -11.44
C GLN A 172 12.30 1.02 -12.11
N LYS A 173 11.26 0.37 -12.66
CA LYS A 173 10.16 1.08 -13.29
C LYS A 173 9.37 1.93 -12.29
N ALA A 174 9.13 1.42 -11.09
CA ALA A 174 8.43 2.18 -10.05
C ALA A 174 9.21 3.44 -9.63
N VAL A 175 10.54 3.31 -9.48
CA VAL A 175 11.42 4.45 -9.18
C VAL A 175 11.42 5.47 -10.33
N GLU A 176 11.53 5.02 -11.58
CA GLU A 176 11.47 5.88 -12.76
C GLU A 176 10.16 6.69 -12.79
N VAL A 177 9.03 6.01 -12.59
CA VAL A 177 7.69 6.61 -12.67
C VAL A 177 7.47 7.63 -11.55
N ILE A 178 7.79 7.28 -10.29
CA ILE A 178 7.54 8.19 -9.17
C ILE A 178 8.42 9.44 -9.25
N ILE A 179 9.68 9.31 -9.69
CA ILE A 179 10.56 10.46 -9.92
C ILE A 179 10.01 11.36 -11.03
N LYS A 180 9.56 10.77 -12.13
CA LYS A 180 8.96 11.52 -13.24
C LYS A 180 7.71 12.28 -12.78
N ASP A 181 6.80 11.62 -12.06
CA ASP A 181 5.58 12.25 -11.57
C ASP A 181 5.91 13.40 -10.60
N MET A 182 6.94 13.26 -9.76
CA MET A 182 7.39 14.31 -8.84
C MET A 182 7.92 15.54 -9.59
N GLN A 183 8.67 15.33 -10.68
CA GLN A 183 9.23 16.41 -11.50
C GLN A 183 8.16 17.13 -12.32
N ALA A 184 7.15 16.40 -12.79
CA ALA A 184 6.04 16.97 -13.56
C ALA A 184 5.05 17.77 -12.69
N GLY A 185 5.09 17.58 -11.36
CA GLY A 185 4.09 18.15 -10.45
C GLY A 185 2.73 17.44 -10.50
N ASP A 186 2.67 16.29 -11.18
CA ASP A 186 1.45 15.50 -11.40
C ASP A 186 1.01 14.70 -10.16
N ILE A 187 1.76 14.80 -9.06
CA ILE A 187 1.42 14.08 -7.84
C ILE A 187 0.42 14.86 -7.03
N LYS A 188 -0.80 14.32 -6.97
CA LYS A 188 -1.78 14.67 -5.94
C LYS A 188 -1.13 14.41 -4.59
N LYS A 189 -0.68 15.48 -3.91
CA LYS A 189 -0.47 15.43 -2.46
C LYS A 189 -1.77 14.90 -1.88
N SER A 190 -1.71 13.76 -1.19
CA SER A 190 -2.89 13.08 -0.65
C SER A 190 -3.87 14.13 -0.12
N GLY A 191 -5.05 14.25 -0.75
CA GLY A 191 -6.25 15.00 -0.34
C GLY A 191 -6.30 16.55 -0.36
N ASN A 192 -5.36 17.28 -0.99
CA ASN A 192 -5.37 18.75 -0.91
C ASN A 192 -6.11 19.54 -2.04
N GLU A 193 -6.83 18.88 -2.96
CA GLU A 193 -7.56 19.61 -4.03
C GLU A 193 -8.87 20.28 -3.57
N LYS A 194 -9.52 19.81 -2.50
CA LYS A 194 -10.83 20.37 -2.07
C LYS A 194 -10.74 21.64 -1.23
N ILE A 195 -9.61 21.96 -0.59
CA ILE A 195 -9.51 23.11 0.33
C ILE A 195 -9.14 24.42 -0.41
N ARG A 196 -8.49 24.35 -1.58
CA ARG A 196 -8.10 25.55 -2.34
C ARG A 196 -9.27 26.33 -2.95
N ASN A 197 -10.45 25.73 -3.06
CA ASN A 197 -11.64 26.36 -3.65
C ASN A 197 -12.59 27.01 -2.63
N LEU A 198 -12.21 27.07 -1.34
CA LEU A 198 -13.02 27.71 -0.28
C LEU A 198 -12.46 29.06 0.20
N THR A 199 -11.35 29.52 -0.38
CA THR A 199 -10.69 30.80 -0.02
C THR A 199 -10.35 31.65 -1.26
N ARG A 200 -11.13 31.53 -2.33
CA ARG A 200 -11.14 32.48 -3.45
C ARG A 200 -12.55 32.94 -3.72
#